data_AF-A0A6C0JU46-F1
#
_entry.id   AF-A0A6C0JU46-F1
#
_cell.length_a   1.000
_cell.length_b   1.000
_cell.length_c   1.000
_cell.angle_alpha   90.00
_cell.angle_beta   90.00
_cell.angle_gamma   90.00
#
_symmetry.space_group_name_H-M   'P 1'
#
loop_
_entity.id
_entity.type
_entity.pdbx_description
1 polymer ?
#
loop_
_entity_poly.entity_id
_entity_poly.type
_entity_poly.pdbx_seq_one_letter_code
_entity_poly.pdbx_strand_id
1 'polypeptide(L)'
;MALWSNTDANTSIPKFAPSLVKLSNSQANNDLLYANTTQDAFIAGQIVGVFGVSPGEKAGVGNVSAVAVTTAGDSAYGKPTVTITGANTTQATVTSNLKLVSASIHAAGSGYANGNTFQVHAGTNTTTAVLTVTNVGAIGNITGISVTTAGKYSTITTSNINTLTVNTASGTGFSANLRFGFESITVSAAGAGYNVSTVGAVASGNGILNTAFTVTLTGQEGTDKGALAGWNLRTEGTGNRAGRVRYECLVAMGSMTGDAADDTQLAE
;
A
#
# COMPACT_ATOMS: atom_id res chain seq x y z
N MET A 1 -25.54 32.83 -6.46
CA MET A 1 -25.59 31.48 -5.88
C MET A 1 -24.89 30.54 -6.85
N ALA A 2 -23.96 29.72 -6.38
CA ALA A 2 -23.38 28.68 -7.23
C ALA A 2 -24.49 27.70 -7.68
N LEU A 3 -24.40 27.21 -8.92
CA LEU A 3 -25.36 26.29 -9.51
C LEU A 3 -25.23 24.86 -8.94
N TRP A 4 -24.09 24.55 -8.33
CA TRP A 4 -23.72 23.34 -7.59
C TRP A 4 -22.46 23.65 -6.77
N SER A 5 -22.04 22.73 -5.89
CA SER A 5 -20.72 22.77 -5.24
C SER A 5 -20.01 21.41 -5.38
N ASN A 6 -18.76 21.34 -4.92
CA ASN A 6 -17.98 20.09 -4.88
C ASN A 6 -18.11 19.35 -3.54
N THR A 7 -19.01 19.77 -2.66
CA THR A 7 -19.32 19.04 -1.43
C THR A 7 -20.47 18.07 -1.70
N ASP A 8 -20.33 16.80 -1.40
CA ASP A 8 -21.42 15.84 -1.47
C ASP A 8 -22.46 16.11 -0.37
N ALA A 9 -23.51 16.85 -0.74
CA ALA A 9 -24.62 17.20 0.12
C ALA A 9 -25.85 17.60 -0.73
N ASN A 10 -27.05 17.44 -0.17
CA ASN A 10 -28.32 17.89 -0.75
C ASN A 10 -28.34 19.38 -1.17
N THR A 11 -27.63 20.23 -0.44
CA THR A 11 -27.50 21.67 -0.71
C THR A 11 -26.53 22.00 -1.85
N SER A 12 -25.80 21.00 -2.33
CA SER A 12 -24.72 21.15 -3.31
C SER A 12 -25.02 20.55 -4.67
N ILE A 13 -26.08 19.74 -4.80
CA ILE A 13 -26.45 19.12 -6.08
C ILE A 13 -26.76 20.17 -7.16
N PRO A 14 -26.67 19.83 -8.46
CA PRO A 14 -27.01 20.75 -9.53
C PRO A 14 -28.45 21.23 -9.43
N LYS A 15 -28.65 22.54 -9.34
CA LYS A 15 -29.98 23.16 -9.18
C LYS A 15 -30.97 22.89 -10.31
N PHE A 16 -30.49 22.42 -11.45
CA PHE A 16 -31.33 22.02 -12.59
C PHE A 16 -31.79 20.55 -12.49
N ALA A 17 -31.22 19.74 -11.60
CA ALA A 17 -31.51 18.31 -11.55
C ALA A 17 -33.01 17.98 -11.33
N PRO A 18 -33.80 18.72 -10.51
CA PRO A 18 -35.23 18.47 -10.39
C PRO A 18 -36.00 18.54 -11.72
N SER A 19 -35.56 19.37 -12.67
CA SER A 19 -36.21 19.47 -13.99
C SER A 19 -36.13 18.18 -14.80
N LEU A 20 -35.13 17.33 -14.55
CA LEU A 20 -34.97 16.01 -15.20
C LEU A 20 -36.10 15.06 -14.84
N VAL A 21 -36.72 15.27 -13.67
CA VAL A 21 -37.88 14.50 -13.18
C VAL A 21 -39.17 15.33 -13.16
N LYS A 22 -39.23 16.40 -13.96
CA LYS A 22 -40.40 17.28 -14.11
C LYS A 22 -40.83 18.02 -12.83
N LEU A 23 -39.90 18.21 -11.89
CA LEU A 23 -40.10 19.05 -10.72
C LEU A 23 -39.59 20.47 -10.97
N SER A 24 -40.09 21.43 -10.20
CA SER A 24 -39.55 22.80 -10.21
C SER A 24 -38.16 22.85 -9.58
N ASN A 25 -37.30 23.74 -10.07
CA ASN A 25 -35.94 23.91 -9.55
C ASN A 25 -35.98 24.65 -8.20
N SER A 26 -36.16 23.89 -7.11
CA SER A 26 -36.23 24.40 -5.73
C SER A 26 -35.35 23.57 -4.81
N GLN A 27 -34.90 24.14 -3.68
CA GLN A 27 -34.10 23.40 -2.71
C GLN A 27 -34.87 22.21 -2.12
N ALA A 28 -36.17 22.36 -1.86
CA ALA A 28 -36.99 21.26 -1.37
C ALA A 28 -37.00 20.06 -2.35
N ASN A 29 -37.04 20.31 -3.66
CA ASN A 29 -36.98 19.24 -4.65
C ASN A 29 -35.56 18.68 -4.82
N ASN A 30 -34.52 19.49 -4.59
CA ASN A 30 -33.15 18.99 -4.51
C ASN A 30 -32.99 18.01 -3.33
N ASP A 31 -33.54 18.37 -2.16
CA ASP A 31 -33.48 17.52 -0.97
C ASP A 31 -34.20 16.18 -1.18
N LEU A 32 -35.30 16.19 -1.94
CA LEU A 32 -35.99 14.95 -2.32
C LEU A 32 -35.19 14.09 -3.29
N LEU A 33 -34.48 14.70 -4.24
CA LEU A 33 -33.78 13.97 -5.31
C LEU A 33 -32.40 13.45 -4.87
N TYR A 34 -31.76 14.16 -3.94
CA TYR A 34 -30.46 13.79 -3.41
C TYR A 34 -30.50 12.43 -2.72
N ALA A 35 -29.56 11.55 -3.10
CA ALA A 35 -29.44 10.19 -2.57
C ALA A 35 -30.74 9.37 -2.58
N ASN A 36 -31.72 9.72 -3.45
CA ASN A 36 -33.02 9.05 -3.42
C ASN A 36 -32.93 7.62 -3.96
N THR A 37 -33.41 6.69 -3.14
CA THR A 37 -33.48 5.25 -3.44
C THR A 37 -34.92 4.73 -3.47
N THR A 38 -35.90 5.62 -3.34
CA THR A 38 -37.31 5.26 -3.27
C THR A 38 -37.87 4.96 -4.65
N GLN A 39 -38.41 3.76 -4.81
CA GLN A 39 -39.11 3.34 -6.02
C GLN A 39 -40.36 4.21 -6.25
N ASP A 40 -40.62 4.56 -7.51
CA ASP A 40 -41.80 5.29 -7.97
C ASP A 40 -41.95 6.70 -7.38
N ALA A 41 -40.92 7.22 -6.70
CA ALA A 41 -40.94 8.55 -6.07
C ALA A 41 -41.12 9.69 -7.08
N PHE A 42 -40.56 9.53 -8.28
CA PHE A 42 -40.61 10.55 -9.32
C PHE A 42 -41.09 10.03 -10.68
N ILE A 43 -40.67 8.82 -11.05
CA ILE A 43 -41.03 8.18 -12.32
C ILE A 43 -41.46 6.74 -12.02
N ALA A 44 -42.65 6.38 -12.49
CA ALA A 44 -43.19 5.03 -12.33
C ALA A 44 -42.29 3.97 -13.01
N GLY A 45 -42.07 2.86 -12.32
CA GLY A 45 -41.21 1.76 -12.72
C GLY A 45 -39.71 2.03 -12.54
N GLN A 46 -39.33 3.06 -11.76
CA GLN A 46 -37.94 3.50 -11.61
C GLN A 46 -37.61 3.95 -10.19
N ILE A 47 -36.35 3.78 -9.81
CA ILE A 47 -35.70 4.49 -8.70
C ILE A 47 -34.78 5.53 -9.35
N VAL A 48 -34.96 6.80 -8.98
CA VAL A 48 -34.19 7.92 -9.55
C VAL A 48 -33.64 8.80 -8.44
N GLY A 49 -32.35 9.06 -8.45
CA GLY A 49 -31.70 9.95 -7.49
C GLY A 49 -30.43 10.59 -8.05
N VAL A 50 -29.98 11.67 -7.43
CA VAL A 50 -28.71 12.32 -7.73
C VAL A 50 -27.72 12.06 -6.62
N PHE A 51 -26.53 11.61 -7.01
CA PHE A 51 -25.50 11.12 -6.11
C PHE A 51 -24.19 11.85 -6.40
N GLY A 52 -23.44 12.15 -5.34
CA GLY A 52 -22.06 12.56 -5.45
C GLY A 52 -21.20 11.32 -5.74
N VAL A 53 -20.20 11.45 -6.61
CA VAL A 53 -19.16 10.44 -6.81
C VAL A 53 -17.81 11.11 -6.74
N SER A 54 -17.04 10.82 -5.70
CA SER A 54 -15.66 11.24 -5.53
C SER A 54 -14.72 10.47 -6.46
N PRO A 55 -13.51 10.99 -6.72
CA PRO A 55 -12.46 10.23 -7.40
C PRO A 55 -12.07 8.94 -6.66
N GLY A 56 -12.34 8.83 -5.35
CA GLY A 56 -12.02 7.67 -4.53
C GLY A 56 -12.96 6.50 -4.80
N GLU A 57 -14.26 6.77 -4.92
CA GLU A 57 -15.30 5.77 -5.26
C GLU A 57 -15.15 5.24 -6.70
N LYS A 58 -14.47 6.01 -7.54
CA LYS A 58 -14.08 5.63 -8.91
C LYS A 58 -12.82 4.78 -9.00
N ALA A 59 -12.10 4.64 -7.89
CA ALA A 59 -10.85 3.92 -7.92
C ALA A 59 -11.15 2.42 -8.00
N GLY A 60 -10.48 1.72 -8.93
CA GLY A 60 -10.53 0.27 -8.98
C GLY A 60 -10.10 -0.32 -7.63
N VAL A 61 -10.91 -1.21 -7.08
CA VAL A 61 -10.51 -2.01 -5.92
C VAL A 61 -9.92 -3.34 -6.37
N GLY A 62 -9.00 -3.89 -5.60
CA GLY A 62 -8.40 -5.17 -5.94
C GLY A 62 -7.81 -5.91 -4.75
N ASN A 63 -7.20 -7.05 -5.06
CA ASN A 63 -6.49 -7.87 -4.08
C ASN A 63 -4.98 -7.68 -4.29
N VAL A 64 -4.20 -7.69 -3.22
CA VAL A 64 -2.74 -7.54 -3.30
C VAL A 64 -2.15 -8.77 -3.98
N SER A 65 -1.53 -8.59 -5.14
CA SER A 65 -0.91 -9.67 -5.91
C SER A 65 0.60 -9.73 -5.70
N ALA A 66 1.24 -8.58 -5.50
CA ALA A 66 2.68 -8.50 -5.27
C ALA A 66 3.05 -7.28 -4.44
N VAL A 67 4.16 -7.39 -3.72
CA VAL A 67 4.82 -6.28 -3.06
C VAL A 67 6.29 -6.33 -3.44
N ALA A 68 6.74 -5.37 -4.23
CA ALA A 68 8.12 -5.27 -4.67
C ALA A 68 8.91 -4.37 -3.73
N VAL A 69 10.12 -4.80 -3.36
CA VAL A 69 11.09 -3.96 -2.63
C VAL A 69 11.79 -3.07 -3.64
N THR A 70 11.55 -1.75 -3.58
CA THR A 70 12.23 -0.78 -4.45
C THR A 70 13.44 -0.17 -3.77
N THR A 71 13.37 0.03 -2.44
CA THR A 71 14.53 0.37 -1.61
C THR A 71 14.54 -0.52 -0.39
N ALA A 72 15.62 -1.31 -0.23
CA ALA A 72 15.77 -2.28 0.86
C ALA A 72 15.73 -1.64 2.25
N GLY A 73 16.10 -0.36 2.34
CA GLY A 73 16.37 0.33 3.59
C GLY A 73 17.65 -0.13 4.28
N ASP A 74 17.93 0.49 5.41
CA ASP A 74 19.06 0.19 6.28
C ASP A 74 18.54 0.18 7.73
N SER A 75 19.20 -0.58 8.61
CA SER A 75 19.12 -0.50 10.06
C SER A 75 18.16 -1.42 10.81
N ALA A 76 17.79 -2.56 10.23
CA ALA A 76 17.08 -3.61 10.98
C ALA A 76 17.98 -4.30 12.03
N TYR A 77 17.82 -3.96 13.31
CA TYR A 77 18.26 -4.80 14.44
C TYR A 77 17.15 -5.78 14.78
N GLY A 78 17.20 -6.99 14.21
CA GLY A 78 16.06 -7.90 14.20
C GLY A 78 15.08 -7.62 13.06
N LYS A 79 14.13 -8.53 12.82
CA LYS A 79 13.26 -8.51 11.63
C LYS A 79 12.14 -7.46 11.71
N PRO A 80 12.10 -6.40 10.87
CA PRO A 80 11.01 -5.42 10.89
C PRO A 80 9.70 -6.01 10.35
N THR A 81 8.59 -5.38 10.73
CA THR A 81 7.25 -5.72 10.24
C THR A 81 6.94 -4.92 8.98
N VAL A 82 6.27 -5.53 8.02
CA VAL A 82 5.71 -4.82 6.84
C VAL A 82 4.19 -4.90 6.91
N THR A 83 3.55 -3.74 6.82
CA THR A 83 2.09 -3.62 6.84
C THR A 83 1.63 -3.05 5.51
N ILE A 84 0.66 -3.68 4.87
CA ILE A 84 -0.02 -3.12 3.70
C ILE A 84 -1.03 -2.08 4.19
N THR A 85 -1.03 -0.91 3.58
CA THR A 85 -1.88 0.24 3.93
C THR A 85 -2.86 0.56 2.81
N GLY A 86 -3.84 1.42 3.10
CA GLY A 86 -4.89 1.84 2.16
C GLY A 86 -6.27 1.34 2.58
N ALA A 87 -7.31 1.95 2.03
CA ALA A 87 -8.70 1.51 2.27
C ALA A 87 -8.88 0.08 1.75
N ASN A 88 -9.47 -0.79 2.58
CA ASN A 88 -9.68 -2.21 2.28
C ASN A 88 -10.81 -2.81 3.13
N THR A 89 -11.39 -3.91 2.66
CA THR A 89 -12.39 -4.69 3.41
C THR A 89 -11.78 -5.88 4.13
N THR A 90 -10.63 -6.38 3.65
CA THR A 90 -9.87 -7.45 4.30
C THR A 90 -8.37 -7.18 4.18
N GLN A 91 -7.69 -7.11 5.32
CA GLN A 91 -6.27 -6.78 5.41
C GLN A 91 -5.40 -7.92 4.83
N ALA A 92 -4.55 -7.57 3.86
CA ALA A 92 -3.51 -8.43 3.33
C ALA A 92 -2.39 -8.65 4.35
N THR A 93 -1.79 -9.84 4.31
CA THR A 93 -0.64 -10.21 5.15
C THR A 93 0.56 -10.58 4.27
N VAL A 94 1.76 -10.22 4.73
CA VAL A 94 2.99 -10.47 4.02
C VAL A 94 4.06 -11.04 4.94
N THR A 95 4.99 -11.79 4.35
CA THR A 95 6.21 -12.24 5.01
C THR A 95 7.42 -11.65 4.29
N SER A 96 8.48 -11.34 5.03
CA SER A 96 9.69 -10.74 4.48
C SER A 96 10.90 -11.65 4.63
N ASN A 97 11.83 -11.54 3.69
CA ASN A 97 13.22 -11.95 3.86
C ASN A 97 14.11 -10.71 3.85
N LEU A 98 15.23 -10.80 4.56
CA LEU A 98 16.19 -9.72 4.72
C LEU A 98 17.54 -10.11 4.12
N LYS A 99 18.35 -9.11 3.76
CA LYS A 99 19.74 -9.26 3.32
C LYS A 99 20.64 -8.29 4.06
N LEU A 100 21.90 -8.65 4.20
CA LEU A 100 22.93 -7.76 4.72
C LEU A 100 23.18 -6.64 3.70
N VAL A 101 22.96 -5.40 4.13
CA VAL A 101 23.14 -4.21 3.28
C VAL A 101 24.50 -3.60 3.53
N SER A 102 24.93 -3.55 4.79
CA SER A 102 26.24 -3.02 5.15
C SER A 102 26.79 -3.66 6.43
N ALA A 103 28.10 -3.53 6.60
CA ALA A 103 28.79 -3.92 7.82
C ALA A 103 29.88 -2.88 8.13
N SER A 104 30.09 -2.60 9.41
CA SER A 104 31.19 -1.76 9.87
C SER A 104 31.98 -2.47 10.96
N ILE A 105 33.27 -2.20 11.03
CA ILE A 105 34.18 -2.82 12.01
C ILE A 105 33.83 -2.29 13.40
N HIS A 106 33.52 -3.20 14.33
CA HIS A 106 33.34 -2.85 15.75
C HIS A 106 34.64 -3.10 16.52
N ALA A 107 35.24 -4.27 16.36
CA ALA A 107 36.59 -4.58 16.82
C ALA A 107 37.40 -5.17 15.68
N ALA A 108 38.58 -4.61 15.42
CA ALA A 108 39.42 -5.00 14.28
C ALA A 108 40.11 -6.36 14.45
N GLY A 109 40.26 -6.82 15.69
CA GLY A 109 41.05 -8.00 16.05
C GLY A 109 42.51 -7.93 15.57
N SER A 110 43.14 -9.09 15.39
CA SER A 110 44.53 -9.19 14.90
C SER A 110 44.80 -10.53 14.20
N GLY A 111 45.90 -10.61 13.44
CA GLY A 111 46.30 -11.85 12.76
C GLY A 111 45.49 -12.21 11.51
N TYR A 112 44.76 -11.24 10.94
CA TYR A 112 44.02 -11.40 9.69
C TYR A 112 44.86 -11.02 8.47
N ALA A 113 44.47 -11.54 7.31
CA ALA A 113 45.01 -11.18 6.00
C ALA A 113 43.89 -10.73 5.04
N ASN A 114 44.25 -9.96 4.01
CA ASN A 114 43.34 -9.61 2.92
C ASN A 114 42.77 -10.89 2.27
N GLY A 115 41.49 -10.87 1.94
CA GLY A 115 40.77 -12.03 1.38
C GLY A 115 40.26 -13.03 2.43
N ASN A 116 40.60 -12.89 3.71
CA ASN A 116 39.95 -13.66 4.77
C ASN A 116 38.43 -13.40 4.77
N THR A 117 37.65 -14.44 5.03
CA THR A 117 36.19 -14.37 4.98
C THR A 117 35.52 -14.81 6.27
N PHE A 118 34.39 -14.16 6.56
CA PHE A 118 33.54 -14.44 7.72
C PHE A 118 32.11 -14.68 7.29
N GLN A 119 31.50 -15.73 7.83
CA GLN A 119 30.10 -16.05 7.63
C GLN A 119 29.24 -15.41 8.71
N VAL A 120 28.14 -14.80 8.27
CA VAL A 120 27.21 -14.07 9.14
C VAL A 120 26.06 -14.99 9.56
N HIS A 121 26.10 -15.49 10.79
CA HIS A 121 25.06 -16.35 11.36
C HIS A 121 24.12 -15.53 12.27
N ALA A 122 23.52 -14.48 11.71
CA ALA A 122 22.66 -13.57 12.45
C ALA A 122 21.19 -14.05 12.56
N GLY A 123 20.87 -15.29 12.15
CA GLY A 123 19.52 -15.85 12.17
C GLY A 123 19.35 -17.00 11.19
N THR A 124 18.11 -17.43 10.95
CA THR A 124 17.78 -18.48 9.96
C THR A 124 17.95 -17.95 8.56
N ASN A 125 18.74 -18.65 7.73
CA ASN A 125 19.04 -18.26 6.37
C ASN A 125 18.95 -19.43 5.38
N THR A 126 18.74 -19.11 4.11
CA THR A 126 18.90 -20.06 2.99
C THR A 126 20.20 -19.81 2.23
N THR A 127 20.79 -18.62 2.42
CA THR A 127 22.08 -18.23 1.89
C THR A 127 22.77 -17.39 2.96
N THR A 128 23.93 -17.83 3.42
CA THR A 128 24.70 -17.12 4.44
C THR A 128 25.42 -15.93 3.83
N ALA A 129 25.31 -14.75 4.46
CA ALA A 129 26.08 -13.59 4.06
C ALA A 129 27.56 -13.77 4.39
N VAL A 130 28.42 -13.21 3.55
CA VAL A 130 29.87 -13.29 3.66
C VAL A 130 30.46 -11.90 3.67
N LEU A 131 31.29 -11.64 4.68
CA LEU A 131 32.17 -10.49 4.74
C LEU A 131 33.57 -10.91 4.30
N THR A 132 34.23 -10.08 3.50
CA THR A 132 35.61 -10.29 3.09
C THR A 132 36.47 -9.14 3.58
N VAL A 133 37.62 -9.47 4.18
CA VAL A 133 38.64 -8.50 4.59
C VAL A 133 39.28 -7.91 3.34
N THR A 134 39.19 -6.60 3.17
CA THR A 134 39.80 -5.91 2.02
C THR A 134 41.17 -5.32 2.38
N ASN A 135 41.35 -4.94 3.64
CA ASN A 135 42.56 -4.27 4.12
C ASN A 135 42.88 -4.67 5.56
N VAL A 136 44.18 -4.84 5.83
CA VAL A 136 44.73 -5.10 7.16
C VAL A 136 45.90 -4.17 7.48
N GLY A 137 46.08 -3.85 8.75
CA GLY A 137 47.24 -3.11 9.26
C GLY A 137 48.45 -4.02 9.52
N ALA A 138 49.51 -3.43 10.08
CA ALA A 138 50.81 -4.09 10.26
C ALA A 138 50.76 -5.36 11.13
N ILE A 139 49.81 -5.45 12.06
CA ILE A 139 49.61 -6.61 12.94
C ILE A 139 48.47 -7.52 12.49
N GLY A 140 47.99 -7.35 11.25
CA GLY A 140 46.81 -8.07 10.75
C GLY A 140 45.50 -7.62 11.38
N ASN A 141 45.42 -6.41 11.95
CA ASN A 141 44.16 -5.82 12.41
C ASN A 141 43.34 -5.38 11.20
N ILE A 142 42.06 -5.72 11.16
CA ILE A 142 41.20 -5.41 10.01
C ILE A 142 40.95 -3.89 9.95
N THR A 143 41.18 -3.30 8.79
CA THR A 143 40.94 -1.86 8.53
C THR A 143 39.92 -1.63 7.42
N GLY A 144 39.60 -2.67 6.64
CA GLY A 144 38.58 -2.63 5.61
C GLY A 144 37.86 -3.96 5.46
N ILE A 145 36.55 -3.91 5.28
CA ILE A 145 35.68 -5.05 4.99
C ILE A 145 34.70 -4.68 3.88
N SER A 146 34.26 -5.68 3.12
CA SER A 146 33.18 -5.56 2.17
C SER A 146 32.18 -6.72 2.31
N VAL A 147 30.92 -6.47 1.96
CA VAL A 147 29.90 -7.51 1.84
C VAL A 147 30.05 -8.15 0.45
N THR A 148 30.59 -9.37 0.39
CA THR A 148 30.77 -10.10 -0.87
C THR A 148 29.61 -11.02 -1.19
N THR A 149 28.81 -11.39 -0.18
CA THR A 149 27.51 -12.05 -0.36
C THR A 149 26.56 -11.47 0.67
N ALA A 150 25.42 -10.94 0.23
CA ALA A 150 24.45 -10.28 1.12
C ALA A 150 23.59 -11.27 1.93
N GLY A 151 23.51 -12.52 1.49
CA GLY A 151 22.70 -13.57 2.12
C GLY A 151 21.18 -13.33 2.02
N LYS A 152 20.41 -14.27 2.57
CA LYS A 152 18.94 -14.25 2.61
C LYS A 152 18.45 -14.84 3.93
N TYR A 153 17.81 -14.02 4.75
CA TYR A 153 17.46 -14.30 6.14
C TYR A 153 15.96 -14.21 6.36
N SER A 154 15.34 -15.28 6.89
CA SER A 154 13.92 -15.31 7.25
C SER A 154 13.69 -14.86 8.71
N THR A 155 14.73 -14.91 9.54
CA THR A 155 14.79 -14.35 10.89
C THR A 155 16.14 -13.66 11.10
N ILE A 156 16.18 -12.66 11.99
CA ILE A 156 17.42 -12.00 12.41
C ILE A 156 17.36 -11.79 13.93
N THR A 157 18.45 -12.12 14.61
CA THR A 157 18.66 -11.88 16.04
C THR A 157 18.65 -10.38 16.33
N THR A 158 18.13 -9.97 17.48
CA THR A 158 18.02 -8.55 17.89
C THR A 158 19.37 -7.89 18.21
N SER A 159 20.48 -8.64 18.26
CA SER A 159 21.81 -8.09 18.53
C SER A 159 22.44 -7.51 17.26
N ASN A 160 22.88 -6.25 17.35
CA ASN A 160 23.58 -5.55 16.28
C ASN A 160 25.06 -5.95 16.16
N ILE A 161 25.67 -6.34 17.28
CA ILE A 161 27.03 -6.83 17.37
C ILE A 161 26.98 -8.35 17.24
N ASN A 162 27.68 -8.87 16.24
CA ASN A 162 27.74 -10.30 15.99
C ASN A 162 29.20 -10.75 16.01
N THR A 163 29.51 -11.72 16.87
CA THR A 163 30.73 -12.50 16.75
C THR A 163 30.57 -13.42 15.55
N LEU A 164 31.38 -13.22 14.53
CA LEU A 164 31.20 -13.88 13.24
C LEU A 164 31.93 -15.22 13.21
N THR A 165 31.28 -16.23 12.61
CA THR A 165 31.91 -17.53 12.43
C THR A 165 32.93 -17.47 11.30
N VAL A 166 34.13 -17.94 11.61
CA VAL A 166 35.27 -17.89 10.69
C VAL A 166 35.15 -18.97 9.62
N ASN A 167 35.32 -18.60 8.35
CA ASN A 167 35.36 -19.58 7.25
C ASN A 167 36.81 -19.85 6.79
N THR A 168 37.63 -18.81 6.67
CA THR A 168 39.03 -18.93 6.20
C THR A 168 40.06 -18.13 7.00
N ALA A 169 39.66 -17.52 8.12
CA ALA A 169 40.53 -16.63 8.90
C ALA A 169 41.31 -17.37 10.01
N SER A 170 42.55 -16.94 10.27
CA SER A 170 43.37 -17.44 11.40
C SER A 170 43.44 -16.44 12.57
N GLY A 171 42.95 -15.21 12.36
CA GLY A 171 42.99 -14.14 13.35
C GLY A 171 41.89 -14.24 14.42
N THR A 172 42.04 -13.48 15.50
CA THR A 172 41.14 -13.47 16.65
C THR A 172 40.61 -12.07 16.97
N GLY A 173 39.42 -12.02 17.59
CA GLY A 173 38.85 -10.79 18.15
C GLY A 173 38.13 -9.86 17.17
N PHE A 174 37.93 -10.27 15.91
CA PHE A 174 37.11 -9.48 14.98
C PHE A 174 35.62 -9.54 15.34
N SER A 175 34.97 -8.38 15.34
CA SER A 175 33.51 -8.25 15.38
C SER A 175 33.05 -7.08 14.54
N ALA A 176 31.82 -7.16 14.03
CA ALA A 176 31.24 -6.16 13.17
C ALA A 176 29.84 -5.75 13.63
N ASN A 177 29.50 -4.48 13.40
CA ASN A 177 28.11 -4.03 13.41
C ASN A 177 27.49 -4.38 12.07
N LEU A 178 26.38 -5.10 12.09
CA LEU A 178 25.68 -5.54 10.89
C LEU A 178 24.40 -4.75 10.69
N ARG A 179 24.10 -4.43 9.43
CA ARG A 179 22.89 -3.71 9.04
C ARG A 179 22.15 -4.47 7.96
N PHE A 180 20.89 -4.75 8.22
CA PHE A 180 20.03 -5.49 7.31
C PHE A 180 18.94 -4.61 6.73
N GLY A 181 18.51 -4.97 5.53
CA GLY A 181 17.38 -4.39 4.83
C GLY A 181 16.58 -5.48 4.12
N PHE A 182 15.47 -5.11 3.49
CA PHE A 182 14.60 -6.05 2.80
C PHE A 182 15.25 -6.65 1.55
N GLU A 183 15.13 -7.97 1.41
CA GLU A 183 15.49 -8.71 0.21
C GLU A 183 14.26 -8.99 -0.62
N SER A 184 13.21 -9.54 -0.01
CA SER A 184 11.96 -9.85 -0.68
C SER A 184 10.78 -9.69 0.26
N ILE A 185 9.61 -9.42 -0.32
CA ILE A 185 8.31 -9.52 0.35
C ILE A 185 7.47 -10.55 -0.40
N THR A 186 6.84 -11.45 0.34
CA THR A 186 5.94 -12.48 -0.19
C THR A 186 4.55 -12.24 0.38
N VAL A 187 3.56 -12.10 -0.50
CA VAL A 187 2.15 -12.01 -0.10
C VAL A 187 1.70 -13.36 0.43
N SER A 188 1.30 -13.39 1.70
CA SER A 188 0.88 -14.61 2.41
C SER A 188 -0.64 -14.73 2.45
N ALA A 189 -1.35 -13.60 2.46
CA ALA A 189 -2.76 -13.50 2.13
C ALA A 189 -3.00 -12.19 1.36
N ALA A 190 -3.70 -12.27 0.23
CA ALA A 190 -3.89 -11.15 -0.70
C ALA A 190 -4.79 -10.02 -0.15
N GLY A 191 -5.60 -10.30 0.87
CA GLY A 191 -6.65 -9.39 1.32
C GLY A 191 -7.68 -9.13 0.21
N ALA A 192 -8.53 -8.12 0.42
CA ALA A 192 -9.56 -7.72 -0.52
C ALA A 192 -9.96 -6.26 -0.38
N GLY A 193 -10.48 -5.69 -1.48
CA GLY A 193 -11.08 -4.36 -1.51
C GLY A 193 -10.07 -3.20 -1.45
N TYR A 194 -8.80 -3.43 -1.81
CA TYR A 194 -7.80 -2.37 -1.77
C TYR A 194 -8.04 -1.32 -2.84
N ASN A 195 -8.25 -0.08 -2.42
CA ASN A 195 -8.37 1.06 -3.34
C ASN A 195 -7.01 1.37 -3.99
N VAL A 196 -6.94 1.28 -5.33
CA VAL A 196 -5.70 1.47 -6.10
C VAL A 196 -5.02 2.83 -5.87
N SER A 197 -5.79 3.87 -5.53
CA SER A 197 -5.26 5.22 -5.32
C SER A 197 -4.62 5.41 -3.94
N THR A 198 -4.89 4.53 -2.98
CA THR A 198 -4.41 4.67 -1.59
C THR A 198 -3.56 3.49 -1.10
N VAL A 199 -3.52 2.39 -1.86
CA VAL A 199 -2.76 1.21 -1.47
C VAL A 199 -1.26 1.52 -1.38
N GLY A 200 -0.64 1.01 -0.33
CA GLY A 200 0.79 1.15 -0.11
C GLY A 200 1.32 0.07 0.84
N ALA A 201 2.60 0.14 1.16
CA ALA A 201 3.20 -0.70 2.18
C ALA A 201 4.22 0.11 2.98
N VAL A 202 4.25 -0.14 4.29
CA VAL A 202 5.13 0.56 5.23
C VAL A 202 5.87 -0.47 6.08
N ALA A 203 7.17 -0.29 6.23
CA ALA A 203 7.97 -1.03 7.19
C ALA A 203 8.01 -0.30 8.53
N SER A 204 7.98 -1.05 9.63
CA SER A 204 8.07 -0.49 10.98
C SER A 204 8.84 -1.40 11.93
N GLY A 205 9.36 -0.79 12.99
CA GLY A 205 10.11 -1.47 14.05
C GLY A 205 11.59 -1.64 13.74
N ASN A 206 12.35 -2.03 14.77
CA ASN A 206 13.75 -2.45 14.68
C ASN A 206 14.70 -1.45 14.02
N GLY A 207 14.38 -0.16 14.06
CA GLY A 207 15.25 0.91 13.56
C GLY A 207 15.35 1.01 12.04
N ILE A 208 14.46 0.35 11.28
CA ILE A 208 14.46 0.39 9.82
C ILE A 208 14.21 1.82 9.29
N LEU A 209 15.04 2.26 8.35
CA LEU A 209 14.95 3.58 7.71
C LEU A 209 15.05 3.45 6.19
N ASN A 210 14.56 4.47 5.47
CA ASN A 210 14.72 4.63 4.02
C ASN A 210 14.25 3.41 3.20
N THR A 211 13.17 2.75 3.62
CA THR A 211 12.55 1.67 2.86
C THR A 211 11.52 2.21 1.88
N ALA A 212 11.44 1.59 0.72
CA ALA A 212 10.38 1.85 -0.24
C ALA A 212 9.87 0.54 -0.84
N PHE A 213 8.56 0.48 -1.03
CA PHE A 213 7.86 -0.66 -1.62
C PHE A 213 6.90 -0.18 -2.69
N THR A 214 6.59 -1.04 -3.64
CA THR A 214 5.48 -0.87 -4.58
C THR A 214 4.51 -2.03 -4.37
N VAL A 215 3.22 -1.72 -4.24
CA VAL A 215 2.16 -2.71 -4.12
C VAL A 215 1.45 -2.82 -5.47
N THR A 216 1.27 -4.04 -5.95
CA THR A 216 0.52 -4.34 -7.17
C THR A 216 -0.79 -5.01 -6.78
N LEU A 217 -1.89 -4.55 -7.40
CA LEU A 217 -3.21 -5.13 -7.23
C LEU A 217 -3.63 -5.93 -8.46
N THR A 218 -4.40 -7.00 -8.25
CA THR A 218 -5.15 -7.73 -9.28
C THR A 218 -6.64 -7.60 -9.07
N GLY A 219 -7.44 -7.78 -10.13
CA GLY A 219 -8.89 -7.71 -10.03
C GLY A 219 -9.43 -6.28 -9.99
N GLN A 220 -8.66 -5.30 -10.48
CA GLN A 220 -9.04 -3.88 -10.58
C GLN A 220 -10.17 -3.62 -11.61
N GLU A 221 -10.86 -4.66 -12.07
CA GLU A 221 -11.84 -4.53 -13.14
C GLU A 221 -13.17 -4.02 -12.57
N GLY A 222 -13.45 -2.73 -12.82
CA GLY A 222 -14.81 -2.25 -13.07
C GLY A 222 -15.68 -1.87 -11.86
N THR A 223 -15.12 -1.25 -10.83
CA THR A 223 -15.92 -0.57 -9.80
C THR A 223 -16.65 0.66 -10.36
N ASP A 224 -16.12 1.23 -11.44
CA ASP A 224 -16.80 2.21 -12.29
C ASP A 224 -18.01 1.58 -12.97
N LYS A 225 -19.15 1.46 -12.27
CA LYS A 225 -20.45 1.01 -12.80
C LYS A 225 -21.03 1.94 -13.88
N GLY A 226 -20.21 2.78 -14.51
CA GLY A 226 -20.57 3.79 -15.51
C GLY A 226 -20.69 5.21 -14.96
N ALA A 227 -20.45 5.43 -13.67
CA ALA A 227 -20.46 6.76 -13.07
C ALA A 227 -19.17 7.55 -13.36
N LEU A 228 -19.25 8.88 -13.44
CA LEU A 228 -18.11 9.78 -13.56
C LEU A 228 -17.88 10.54 -12.25
N ALA A 229 -16.66 10.97 -11.98
CA ALA A 229 -16.41 11.75 -10.76
C ALA A 229 -17.20 13.07 -10.89
N GLY A 230 -17.99 13.39 -9.87
CA GLY A 230 -18.93 14.50 -9.85
C GLY A 230 -20.38 14.08 -9.62
N TRP A 231 -21.33 14.90 -10.08
CA TRP A 231 -22.74 14.69 -9.86
C TRP A 231 -23.33 13.77 -10.93
N ASN A 232 -23.93 12.66 -10.51
CA ASN A 232 -24.52 11.67 -11.41
C ASN A 232 -26.00 11.47 -11.10
N LEU A 233 -26.82 11.41 -12.14
CA LEU A 233 -28.19 10.90 -12.06
C LEU A 233 -28.13 9.36 -12.19
N ARG A 234 -28.56 8.66 -11.16
CA ARG A 234 -28.72 7.20 -11.19
C ARG A 234 -30.17 6.87 -11.47
N THR A 235 -30.41 6.06 -12.50
CA THR A 235 -31.74 5.51 -12.80
C THR A 235 -31.67 3.99 -12.77
N GLU A 236 -32.43 3.38 -11.87
CA GLU A 236 -32.58 1.93 -11.78
C GLU A 236 -34.01 1.54 -12.17
N GLY A 237 -34.14 0.62 -13.12
CA GLY A 237 -35.44 0.08 -13.49
C GLY A 237 -36.00 -0.88 -12.45
N THR A 238 -37.32 -0.95 -12.33
CA THR A 238 -38.02 -1.94 -11.49
C THR A 238 -38.87 -2.90 -12.34
N GLY A 239 -39.45 -3.93 -11.72
CA GLY A 239 -40.24 -4.96 -12.41
C GLY A 239 -39.45 -5.69 -13.51
N ASN A 240 -39.95 -5.72 -14.74
CA ASN A 240 -39.26 -6.35 -15.89
C ASN A 240 -37.93 -5.68 -16.28
N ARG A 241 -37.60 -4.54 -15.66
CA ARG A 241 -36.34 -3.81 -15.86
C ARG A 241 -35.45 -3.84 -14.61
N ALA A 242 -35.81 -4.65 -13.60
CA ALA A 242 -35.03 -4.83 -12.38
C ALA A 242 -33.57 -5.18 -12.68
N GLY A 243 -32.64 -4.57 -11.94
CA GLY A 243 -31.19 -4.73 -12.12
C GLY A 243 -30.58 -3.95 -13.28
N ARG A 244 -31.37 -3.23 -14.10
CA ARG A 244 -30.84 -2.33 -15.12
C ARG A 244 -30.57 -0.97 -14.50
N VAL A 245 -29.31 -0.68 -14.24
CA VAL A 245 -28.85 0.63 -13.73
C VAL A 245 -28.21 1.44 -14.85
N ARG A 246 -28.53 2.72 -14.92
CA ARG A 246 -27.90 3.69 -15.81
C ARG A 246 -27.42 4.89 -14.99
N TYR A 247 -26.24 5.37 -15.34
CA TYR A 247 -25.68 6.59 -14.80
C TYR A 247 -25.58 7.64 -15.91
N GLU A 248 -26.00 8.85 -15.60
CA GLU A 248 -25.81 10.03 -16.44
C GLU A 248 -25.02 11.07 -15.64
N CYS A 249 -23.86 11.47 -16.16
CA CYS A 249 -23.06 12.51 -15.53
C CYS A 249 -23.71 13.87 -15.80
N LEU A 250 -24.19 14.52 -14.74
CA LEU A 250 -24.75 15.86 -14.80
C LEU A 250 -23.66 16.91 -14.77
N VAL A 251 -22.65 16.69 -13.92
CA VAL A 251 -21.48 17.57 -13.79
C VAL A 251 -20.26 16.71 -13.51
N ALA A 252 -19.30 16.68 -14.44
CA ALA A 252 -18.02 16.03 -14.21
C ALA A 252 -17.09 16.96 -13.40
N MET A 253 -16.52 16.45 -12.31
CA MET A 253 -15.51 17.15 -11.51
C MET A 253 -14.55 16.17 -10.83
N GLY A 254 -13.25 16.47 -10.85
CA GLY A 254 -12.22 15.66 -10.19
C GLY A 254 -11.97 16.03 -8.73
N SER A 255 -12.79 16.91 -8.14
CA SER A 255 -12.55 17.51 -6.82
C SER A 255 -13.75 17.40 -5.88
N MET A 256 -14.62 16.42 -6.10
CA MET A 256 -15.73 16.16 -5.19
C MET A 256 -15.20 15.68 -3.84
N THR A 257 -15.77 16.22 -2.77
CA THR A 257 -15.33 16.11 -1.38
C THR A 257 -16.54 15.92 -0.47
N GLY A 258 -16.36 15.26 0.68
CA GLY A 258 -17.48 14.83 1.51
C GLY A 258 -18.01 13.48 1.03
N ASP A 259 -18.26 12.59 1.98
CA ASP A 259 -18.83 11.26 1.80
C ASP A 259 -20.17 11.24 2.52
N ALA A 260 -21.25 11.61 1.84
CA ALA A 260 -22.55 11.28 2.40
C ALA A 260 -22.74 9.76 2.37
N ALA A 261 -23.70 9.25 3.15
CA ALA A 261 -23.86 7.81 3.35
C ALA A 261 -24.47 7.04 2.14
N ASP A 262 -24.45 7.60 0.93
CA ASP A 262 -25.02 7.02 -0.29
C ASP A 262 -24.08 6.04 -1.03
N ASP A 263 -22.88 5.79 -0.48
CA ASP A 263 -21.89 4.80 -0.92
C ASP A 263 -22.46 3.39 -1.13
N THR A 264 -23.55 3.03 -0.42
CA THR A 264 -24.16 1.69 -0.55
C THR A 264 -24.86 1.46 -1.90
N GLN A 265 -25.26 2.52 -2.61
CA GLN A 265 -25.94 2.41 -3.91
C GLN A 265 -24.99 2.59 -5.09
N LEU A 266 -23.90 3.33 -4.84
CA LEU A 266 -22.75 3.50 -5.72
C LEU A 266 -21.65 2.53 -5.28
N ALA A 267 -21.93 1.22 -5.28
CA ALA A 267 -21.00 0.30 -4.62
C ALA A 267 -19.54 0.50 -5.08
N GLU A 268 -18.68 0.66 -4.08
CA GLU A 268 -17.23 0.43 -4.11
C GLU A 268 -16.86 -0.89 -4.78
#